data_AF-A0A7D8UGA3-F1
#
_entry.id   AF-A0A7D8UGA3-F1
#
_cell.length_a   1.000
_cell.length_b   1.000
_cell.length_c   1.000
_cell.angle_alpha   90.00
_cell.angle_beta   90.00
_cell.angle_gamma   90.00
#
_symmetry.space_group_name_H-M   'P 1'
#
loop_
_entity.id
_entity.type
_entity.pdbx_description
1 polymer ?
#
loop_
_entity_poly.entity_id
_entity_poly.type
_entity_poly.pdbx_seq_one_letter_code
_entity_poly.pdbx_strand_id
1 'polypeptide(L)' 'MIEHLKSDDLVAKAGGRFKLCTLIQRRLGELMEGARPLVDRDGRSDLELVIEEIAQNKIAVHLPEQPVGVSTEEEPLL' A
#
# COMPACT_ATOMS: atom_id res chain seq x y z
N MET A 1 -4.79 -21.06 -2.70
CA MET A 1 -4.94 -19.81 -3.49
C MET A 1 -5.37 -18.75 -2.50
N ILE A 2 -4.59 -17.69 -2.31
CA ILE A 2 -4.85 -16.68 -1.27
C ILE A 2 -6.15 -15.95 -1.63
N GLU A 3 -7.21 -16.21 -0.89
CA GLU A 3 -8.57 -15.72 -1.17
C GLU A 3 -8.67 -14.19 -1.07
N HIS A 4 -7.82 -13.57 -0.26
CA HIS A 4 -7.72 -12.12 -0.11
C HIS A 4 -7.23 -11.37 -1.36
N LEU A 5 -6.52 -12.01 -2.29
CA LEU A 5 -6.14 -11.38 -3.58
C LEU A 5 -7.30 -11.29 -4.58
N LYS A 6 -8.43 -11.96 -4.34
CA LYS A 6 -9.62 -11.87 -5.21
C LYS A 6 -10.49 -10.65 -4.90
N SER A 7 -10.29 -9.99 -3.76
CA SER A 7 -11.14 -8.89 -3.31
C SER A 7 -10.54 -7.54 -3.67
N ASP A 8 -11.33 -6.70 -4.36
CA ASP A 8 -10.97 -5.30 -4.66
C ASP A 8 -10.84 -4.44 -3.37
N ASP A 9 -11.20 -4.96 -2.20
CA ASP A 9 -11.09 -4.27 -0.91
C ASP A 9 -9.67 -3.82 -0.57
N LEU A 10 -8.66 -4.67 -0.83
CA LEU A 10 -7.26 -4.30 -0.62
C LEU A 10 -6.81 -3.21 -1.60
N VAL A 11 -7.34 -3.24 -2.82
CA VAL A 11 -7.08 -2.22 -3.84
C VAL A 11 -7.67 -0.89 -3.40
N ALA A 12 -8.92 -0.89 -2.90
CA ALA A 12 -9.59 0.30 -2.37
C ALA A 12 -8.84 0.86 -1.15
N LYS A 13 -8.47 0.00 -0.18
CA LYS A 13 -7.68 0.37 1.01
C LYS A 13 -6.33 0.99 0.66
N ALA A 14 -5.62 0.43 -0.32
CA ALA A 14 -4.32 0.95 -0.74
C ALA A 14 -4.41 2.20 -1.64
N GLY A 15 -5.61 2.56 -2.11
CA GLY A 15 -5.83 3.69 -3.02
C GLY A 15 -5.41 3.41 -4.46
N GLY A 16 -5.53 2.16 -4.91
CA GLY A 16 -5.31 1.72 -6.28
C GLY A 16 -4.30 0.56 -6.42
N ARG A 17 -4.36 -0.14 -7.56
CA ARG A 17 -3.55 -1.36 -7.81
C ARG A 17 -2.06 -1.08 -7.82
N PHE A 18 -1.65 0.07 -8.36
CA PHE A 18 -0.25 0.49 -8.37
C PHE A 18 0.28 0.67 -6.94
N LYS A 19 -0.44 1.44 -6.11
CA LYS A 19 -0.07 1.67 -4.70
C LYS A 19 -0.05 0.37 -3.91
N LEU A 20 -1.01 -0.53 -4.14
CA LEU A 20 -1.01 -1.86 -3.52
C LEU A 20 0.24 -2.66 -3.89
N CYS A 21 0.58 -2.71 -5.17
CA CYS A 21 1.75 -3.44 -5.67
C CYS A 21 3.05 -2.87 -5.09
N THR A 22 3.19 -1.54 -5.05
CA THR A 22 4.35 -0.87 -4.45
C THR A 22 4.44 -1.13 -2.95
N LEU A 23 3.32 -1.08 -2.23
CA LEU A 23 3.27 -1.36 -0.79
C LEU A 23 3.73 -2.80 -0.48
N ILE A 24 3.23 -3.77 -1.25
CA ILE A 24 3.62 -5.18 -1.09
C ILE A 24 5.12 -5.36 -1.35
N GLN A 25 5.63 -4.84 -2.46
CA GLN A 25 7.05 -4.98 -2.82
C GLN A 25 7.98 -4.37 -1.77
N ARG A 26 7.65 -3.15 -1.30
CA ARG A 26 8.41 -2.49 -0.25
C ARG A 26 8.43 -3.32 1.03
N ARG A 27 7.25 -3.79 1.46
CA ARG A 27 7.14 -4.54 2.72
C ARG A 27 7.86 -5.88 2.67
N LEU A 28 7.81 -6.57 1.53
CA LEU A 28 8.60 -7.79 1.31
C LEU A 28 10.09 -7.52 1.45
N GLY A 29 10.59 -6.41 0.88
CA GLY A 29 11.99 -5.98 1.05
C GLY A 29 12.36 -5.78 2.52
N GLU A 30 11.52 -5.08 3.30
CA GLU A 30 11.74 -4.87 4.73
C GLU A 30 11.81 -6.20 5.51
N LEU A 31 10.93 -7.16 5.21
CA LEU A 31 10.98 -8.50 5.82
C LEU A 31 12.24 -9.26 5.45
N MET A 32 12.69 -9.17 4.19
CA MET A 32 13.95 -9.77 3.73
C MET A 32 15.18 -9.14 4.41
N GLU A 33 15.11 -7.85 4.76
CA GLU A 33 16.14 -7.15 5.54
C GLU A 33 16.09 -7.46 7.05
N GLY A 34 15.13 -8.28 7.49
CA GLY A 34 15.00 -8.73 8.87
C GLY A 34 14.05 -7.90 9.74
N ALA A 35 13.20 -7.07 9.13
CA ALA A 35 12.15 -6.38 9.87
C ALA A 35 11.21 -7.37 10.57
N ARG A 36 10.71 -6.98 11.74
CA ARG A 36 9.77 -7.82 12.49
C ARG A 36 8.39 -7.84 11.79
N PRO A 37 7.75 -9.01 11.66
CA PRO A 37 6.33 -9.12 11.34
C PRO A 37 5.46 -8.32 12.32
N LEU A 38 4.40 -7.68 11.80
CA LEU A 38 3.40 -6.95 12.60
C LEU A 38 2.21 -7.83 12.96
N VAL A 39 2.13 -9.02 12.38
CA VAL A 39 1.15 -10.07 12.65
C VAL A 39 1.87 -11.40 12.81
N ASP A 40 1.23 -12.38 13.46
CA ASP A 40 1.82 -13.70 13.67
C ASP A 40 1.98 -14.46 12.36
N ARG A 41 3.14 -15.12 12.21
CA ARG A 41 3.49 -15.77 10.94
C ARG A 41 2.72 -17.06 10.71
N ASP A 42 2.37 -17.83 11.74
CA ASP A 42 1.58 -19.07 11.65
C ASP A 42 1.94 -20.01 10.47
N GLY A 43 3.21 -20.06 10.06
CA GLY A 43 3.67 -20.84 8.91
C GLY A 43 3.36 -20.25 7.52
N ARG A 44 2.82 -19.03 7.45
CA ARG A 44 2.53 -18.28 6.22
C ARG A 44 3.82 -17.83 5.51
N SER A 45 3.71 -17.70 4.19
CA SER A 45 4.73 -17.05 3.36
C SER A 45 4.82 -15.55 3.66
N ASP A 46 5.94 -14.92 3.29
CA ASP A 46 6.08 -13.46 3.46
C ASP A 46 5.01 -12.69 2.70
N LEU A 47 4.59 -13.16 1.52
CA LEU A 47 3.51 -12.52 0.75
C LEU A 47 2.17 -12.58 1.48
N GLU A 48 1.80 -13.74 2.02
CA GLU A 48 0.58 -13.90 2.81
C GLU A 48 0.61 -13.05 4.08
N LEU A 49 1.76 -12.97 4.73
CA LEU A 49 1.97 -12.13 5.90
C LEU A 49 1.76 -10.65 5.58
N VAL A 50 2.36 -10.15 4.50
CA VAL A 50 2.20 -8.75 4.06
C VAL A 50 0.74 -8.46 3.71
N ILE A 51 0.05 -9.37 3.04
CA ILE A 51 -1.36 -9.21 2.71
C ILE A 51 -2.21 -9.09 3.98
N GLU A 52 -1.94 -9.91 5.00
CA GLU A 52 -2.60 -9.85 6.30
C GLU A 52 -2.34 -8.51 7.01
N GLU A 53 -1.10 -8.03 7.01
CA GLU A 53 -0.74 -6.73 7.59
C GLU A 53 -1.51 -5.58 6.92
N ILE A 54 -1.69 -5.61 5.59
CA ILE A 54 -2.51 -4.63 4.85
C ILE A 54 -3.98 -4.80 5.20
N ALA A 55 -4.49 -6.03 5.24
CA ALA A 55 -5.89 -6.31 5.54
C ALA A 55 -6.30 -5.76 6.92
N GLN A 56 -5.43 -5.95 7.92
CA GLN A 56 -5.57 -5.44 9.29
C GLN A 56 -5.24 -3.94 9.45
N ASN A 57 -4.95 -3.22 8.35
CA ASN A 57 -4.54 -1.80 8.34
C ASN A 57 -3.31 -1.50 9.22
N LYS A 58 -2.37 -2.44 9.36
CA LYS A 58 -1.11 -2.23 10.09
C LYS A 58 -0.10 -1.45 9.26
N ILE A 59 -0.20 -1.54 7.93
CA ILE A 59 0.64 -0.82 6.98
C ILE A 59 -0.23 -0.13 5.91
N ALA A 60 0.18 1.06 5.50
CA ALA A 60 -0.48 1.85 4.47
C ALA A 60 0.54 2.74 3.74
N VAL A 61 0.22 3.17 2.51
CA VAL A 61 1.06 4.14 1.80
C VAL A 61 0.73 5.54 2.30
N HIS A 62 1.69 6.20 2.95
CA HIS A 62 1.58 7.59 3.31
C HIS A 62 2.26 8.44 2.22
N LEU A 63 1.47 8.94 1.26
CA LEU A 63 1.93 10.01 0.39
C LEU A 63 1.49 11.33 1.02
N PRO A 64 2.35 12.37 1.05
CA PRO A 64 1.87 13.71 1.35
C PRO A 64 0.74 14.04 0.35
N GLU A 65 -0.40 14.51 0.85
CA GLU A 65 -1.48 14.99 0.00
C GLU A 65 -0.90 16.09 -0.90
N GLN A 66 -0.94 15.87 -2.21
CA GLN A 66 -0.63 16.94 -3.14
C GLN A 66 -1.73 17.99 -2.96
N PRO A 67 -1.41 19.26 -2.68
CA PRO A 67 -2.44 20.28 -2.59
C PRO A 67 -3.16 20.34 -3.93
N VAL A 68 -4.43 19.92 -3.93
CA VAL A 68 -5.31 20.03 -5.08
C VAL A 68 -5.62 21.51 -5.27
N GLY A 69 -5.09 22.10 -6.35
CA GLY A 69 -5.48 23.42 -6.82
C GLY A 69 -4.50 24.55 -6.46
N VAL A 70 -3.51 24.75 -7.32
CA VAL A 70 -3.23 26.12 -7.77
C VAL A 70 -3.67 26.14 -9.23
N SER A 71 -4.96 26.44 -9.45
CA SER A 71 -5.37 27.00 -10.73
C SER A 71 -4.61 28.30 -10.87
N THR A 72 -3.52 28.28 -11.62
CA THR A 72 -2.93 29.49 -12.17
C THR A 72 -4.00 30.07 -13.06
N GLU A 73 -4.77 31.01 -12.52
CA GLU A 73 -5.62 31.89 -13.30
C GLU A 73 -4.73 32.46 -14.41
N GLU A 74 -5.17 32.25 -15.65
CA GLU A 74 -4.49 32.74 -16.83
C GLU A 74 -4.26 34.26 -16.66
N GLU A 75 -3.03 34.68 -16.42
CA GLU A 75 -2.67 36.10 -16.61
C GLU A 75 -2.87 36.39 -18.09
N PRO A 76 -3.77 37.31 -18.47
CA PRO A 76 -3.85 37.72 -19.86
C PRO A 76 -2.56 38.45 -20.19
N LEU A 77 -1.89 38.01 -21.25
CA LEU A 77 -0.71 38.65 -21.82
C LEU A 77 -0.99 40.16 -22.02
N LEU A 78 -0.20 40.99 -21.34
CA LEU A 78 0.02 42.40 -21.69
C LEU A 78 1.33 42.52 -22.47
#